data_AF-A0A0C9ZP85-F1
#
_entry.id   AF-A0A0C9ZP85-F1
#
_cell.length_a   1.000
_cell.length_b   1.000
_cell.length_c   1.000
_cell.angle_alpha   90.00
_cell.angle_beta   90.00
_cell.angle_gamma   90.00
#
_symmetry.space_group_name_H-M   'P 1'
#
loop_
_entity.id
_entity.type
_entity.pdbx_description
1 polymer ?
#
loop_
_entity_poly.entity_id
_entity_poly.type
_entity_poly.pdbx_seq_one_letter_code
_entity_poly.pdbx_strand_id
1 'polypeptide(L)' 'MVVGVCLEYLPPYSPNLNPIEEAFSQIKAFIHRNEDVMTSGDGIVFDMYMAMSIIAPADAAGFFTHGGYF' A
#
# COMPACT_ATOMS: atom_id res chain seq x y z
N MET A 1 -18.28 21.78 11.77
CA MET A 1 -17.25 21.29 10.83
C MET A 1 -17.93 20.31 9.91
N VAL A 2 -18.09 20.64 8.63
CA VAL A 2 -18.68 19.71 7.65
C VAL A 2 -17.53 18.84 7.15
N VAL A 3 -17.60 17.54 7.38
CA VAL A 3 -16.67 16.57 6.80
C VAL A 3 -17.27 16.18 5.45
N GLY A 4 -16.50 16.36 4.37
CA GLY A 4 -16.87 15.96 3.02
C GLY A 4 -15.81 15.05 2.42
N VAL A 5 -16.22 14.19 1.49
CA VAL A 5 -15.33 13.30 0.74
C VAL A 5 -15.48 13.64 -0.74
N CYS A 6 -14.36 13.92 -1.41
CA CYS A 6 -14.32 13.98 -2.87
C CYS A 6 -14.03 12.57 -3.39
N LEU A 7 -14.86 12.10 -4.31
CA LEU A 7 -14.65 10.81 -4.98
C LEU A 7 -13.90 11.05 -6.28
N GLU A 8 -12.74 10.43 -6.41
CA GLU A 8 -11.99 10.41 -7.66
C GLU A 8 -12.47 9.26 -8.54
N TYR A 9 -12.65 9.52 -9.84
CA TYR A 9 -13.04 8.50 -10.79
C TYR A 9 -11.84 7.62 -11.17
N LEU A 10 -11.97 6.31 -10.94
CA LEU A 10 -11.02 5.30 -11.41
C LEU A 10 -11.65 4.50 -12.55
N PRO A 11 -11.12 4.57 -13.78
CA PRO A 11 -11.64 3.77 -14.89
C PRO A 11 -11.51 2.26 -14.59
N PRO A 12 -12.46 1.42 -15.07
CA PRO A 12 -12.38 -0.03 -14.91
C PRO A 12 -11.06 -0.60 -15.45
N TYR A 13 -10.55 -1.64 -14.80
CA TYR A 13 -9.33 -2.37 -15.20
C TYR A 13 -8.10 -1.47 -15.39
N SER A 14 -8.01 -0.37 -14.64
CA SER A 14 -6.87 0.57 -14.69
C SER A 14 -6.03 0.50 -13.41
N PRO A 15 -5.41 -0.65 -13.08
CA PRO A 15 -4.62 -0.80 -11.85
C PRO A 15 -3.43 0.16 -11.82
N ASN A 16 -2.90 0.54 -12.98
CA ASN A 16 -1.81 1.52 -13.10
C ASN A 16 -2.22 2.93 -12.63
N LEU A 17 -3.52 3.22 -12.53
CA LEU A 17 -4.04 4.48 -12.00
C LEU A 17 -4.43 4.35 -10.53
N ASN A 18 -4.20 3.22 -9.87
CA ASN A 18 -4.57 3.01 -8.48
C ASN A 18 -3.31 2.93 -7.58
N PRO A 19 -2.98 3.98 -6.80
CA PRO A 19 -1.74 4.05 -6.02
C PRO A 19 -1.56 2.90 -5.02
N ILE A 20 -2.65 2.27 -4.58
CA ILE A 20 -2.59 1.14 -3.64
C ILE A 20 -1.90 -0.09 -4.24
N GLU A 21 -1.91 -0.23 -5.57
CA GLU A 21 -1.30 -1.37 -6.26
C GLU A 21 0.22 -1.39 -6.07
N GLU A 22 0.87 -0.22 -6.14
CA GLU A 22 2.30 -0.10 -5.88
C GLU A 22 2.66 -0.34 -4.42
N ALA A 23 1.87 0.22 -3.50
CA ALA A 23 2.04 -0.04 -2.07
C ALA A 23 1.95 -1.55 -1.78
N PHE A 24 0.94 -2.23 -2.31
CA PHE A 24 0.81 -3.68 -2.17
C PHE A 24 1.92 -4.46 -2.85
N SER A 25 2.42 -4.00 -4.01
CA SER A 25 3.57 -4.61 -4.67
C SER A 25 4.82 -4.56 -3.78
N GLN A 26 5.11 -3.41 -3.17
CA GLN A 26 6.25 -3.24 -2.27
C GLN A 26 6.11 -4.08 -0.99
N ILE A 27 4.93 -4.08 -0.37
CA ILE A 27 4.64 -4.89 0.84
C ILE A 27 4.79 -6.38 0.53
N LYS A 28 4.21 -6.88 -0.57
CA LYS A 28 4.35 -8.29 -0.97
C LYS A 28 5.80 -8.67 -1.25
N ALA A 29 6.55 -7.79 -1.92
CA ALA A 29 7.96 -8.02 -2.18
C ALA A 29 8.78 -8.12 -0.89
N PHE A 30 8.44 -7.32 0.13
CA PHE A 30 9.04 -7.43 1.46
C PHE A 30 8.66 -8.74 2.14
N ILE A 31 7.37 -9.12 2.15
CA ILE A 31 6.91 -10.36 2.77
C ILE A 31 7.61 -11.57 2.13
N HIS A 32 7.65 -11.67 0.79
CA HIS A 32 8.32 -12.78 0.11
C HIS A 32 9.82 -12.88 0.44
N ARG A 33 10.48 -11.77 0.76
CA ARG A 33 11.90 -11.76 1.14
C ARG A 33 12.15 -12.14 2.59
N ASN A 34 11.13 -12.08 3.45
CA ASN A 34 11.23 -12.27 4.89
C ASN A 34 10.24 -13.34 5.39
N GLU A 35 9.71 -14.18 4.51
CA GLU A 35 8.65 -15.14 4.84
C GLU A 35 9.09 -16.17 5.89
N ASP A 36 10.39 -16.43 5.97
CA ASP A 36 11.05 -17.33 6.92
C ASP A 36 11.00 -16.82 8.37
N VAL A 37 10.89 -15.50 8.57
CA VAL A 37 10.81 -14.86 9.89
C VAL A 37 9.40 -14.40 10.25
N MET A 38 8.41 -14.63 9.38
CA MET A 38 7.01 -14.29 9.63
C MET A 38 6.35 -15.33 10.55
N THR A 39 5.59 -14.85 11.52
CA THR A 39 4.89 -15.66 12.50
C THR A 39 3.49 -16.07 12.01
N SER A 40 3.04 -17.22 12.49
CA SER A 40 1.68 -17.73 12.28
C SER A 40 0.82 -17.53 13.53
N GLY A 41 -0.51 -17.62 13.37
CA GLY A 41 -1.46 -17.42 14.48
C GLY A 41 -1.52 -15.95 14.90
N ASP A 42 -1.53 -15.69 16.21
CA ASP A 42 -1.76 -14.34 16.74
C ASP A 42 -0.67 -13.32 16.40
N GLY A 43 0.55 -13.78 16.08
CA GLY A 43 1.67 -12.91 15.72
C GLY A 43 1.57 -12.28 14.32
N ILE A 44 0.77 -12.87 13.42
CA ILE A 44 0.67 -12.42 12.01
C ILE A 44 0.19 -10.97 11.89
N VAL A 45 -0.62 -10.50 12.83
CA VAL A 45 -1.14 -9.13 12.85
C VAL A 45 0.00 -8.13 13.12
N PHE A 46 0.89 -8.47 14.06
CA PHE A 46 2.05 -7.64 14.37
C PHE A 46 3.03 -7.62 13.18
N ASP A 47 3.29 -8.77 12.58
CA ASP A 47 4.20 -8.85 11.44
C ASP A 47 3.65 -8.12 10.21
N MET A 48 2.33 -8.18 9.97
CA MET A 48 1.69 -7.40 8.91
C MET A 48 1.81 -5.89 9.19
N TYR A 49 1.66 -5.46 10.44
CA TYR A 49 1.89 -4.06 10.84
C TYR A 49 3.32 -3.63 10.52
N MET A 50 4.31 -4.47 10.85
CA MET A 50 5.71 -4.21 10.51
C MET A 50 5.94 -4.19 8.99
N ALA A 51 5.34 -5.13 8.24
CA ALA A 51 5.45 -5.17 6.78
C ALA A 51 4.85 -3.93 6.11
N MET A 52 3.75 -3.39 6.62
CA MET A 52 3.17 -2.14 6.13
C MET A 52 4.03 -0.91 6.48
N SER A 53 4.79 -0.97 7.58
CA SER A 53 5.63 0.14 8.05
C SER A 53 6.85 0.43 7.16
N ILE A 54 7.12 -0.42 6.17
CA ILE A 54 8.22 -0.22 5.21
C ILE A 54 7.95 0.93 4.22
N ILE A 55 6.67 1.29 4.03
CA ILE A 55 6.28 2.35 3.10
C ILE A 55 6.69 3.69 3.70
N ALA A 56 7.70 4.34 3.14
CA ALA A 56 8.07 5.67 3.56
C ALA A 56 7.07 6.72 3.01
N PRO A 57 6.94 7.89 3.65
CA PRO A 57 6.11 8.98 3.13
C PRO A 57 6.46 9.39 1.69
N ALA A 58 7.74 9.30 1.32
CA ALA A 58 8.22 9.58 -0.03
C ALA A 58 7.76 8.52 -1.05
N ASP A 59 7.72 7.24 -0.66
CA ASP A 59 7.20 6.16 -1.51
C ASP A 59 5.71 6.41 -1.78
N ALA A 60 4.93 6.69 -0.72
CA ALA A 60 3.52 7.01 -0.84
C ALA A 60 3.26 8.17 -1.81
N ALA A 61 3.99 9.29 -1.66
CA ALA A 61 3.89 10.41 -2.59
C ALA A 61 4.26 10.02 -4.04
N GLY A 62 5.25 9.15 -4.19
CA GLY A 62 5.63 8.57 -5.49
C GLY A 62 4.51 7.77 -6.13
N PHE A 63 3.81 6.92 -5.37
CA PHE A 63 2.71 6.10 -5.88
C PHE A 63 1.54 6.95 -6.40
N PHE A 64 1.19 8.01 -5.68
CA PHE A 64 0.17 8.98 -6.14
C PHE A 64 0.62 9.69 -7.41
N THR A 65 1.87 10.15 -7.46
CA THR A 65 2.42 10.83 -8.64
C THR A 65 2.44 9.91 -9.86
N HIS A 66 2.83 8.64 -9.69
CA HIS A 66 2.85 7.66 -10.78
C HIS A 66 1.44 7.31 -11.27
N GLY A 67 0.45 7.27 -10.38
CA GLY A 67 -0.97 7.14 -10.73
C GLY A 67 -1.59 8.39 -11.38
N GLY A 68 -0.86 9.51 -11.49
CA GLY A 68 -1.32 10.75 -12.10
C GLY A 68 -2.04 11.72 -11.14
N TYR A 69 -1.88 11.56 -9.83
CA TYR A 69 -2.44 12.43 -8.80
C TYR A 69 -1.42 13.47 -8.33
N PHE A 70 -1.88 14.70 -8.05
CA PHE A 70 -1.06 15.85 -7.64
C PHE A 70 -1.67 16.58 -6.44
#